data_AF-A0A8T0YCS8-F1
#
_entry.id   AF-A0A8T0YCS8-F1
#
_cell.length_a   1.000
_cell.length_b   1.000
_cell.length_c   1.000
_cell.angle_alpha   90.00
_cell.angle_beta   90.00
_cell.angle_gamma   90.00
#
_symmetry.space_group_name_H-M   'P 1'
#
loop_
_entity.id
_entity.type
_entity.pdbx_description
1 polymer ?
#
loop_
_entity_poly.entity_id
_entity_poly.type
_entity_poly.pdbx_seq_one_letter_code
_entity_poly.pdbx_strand_id
1 'polypeptide(L)'
;SWTKKGDGAVIINFKSKDTKDVTVNIMSAGDKIDEVDLKAGGTAQWRSNITALGGKTLYLDRWRPGFLGLPGTGGGSLVLWVPISRHGGHLEVTAQLNVS
;
A
#
# COMPACT_ATOMS: atom_id res chain seq x y z
N SER A 1 -8.19 10.16 -3.98
CA SER A 1 -9.60 10.43 -4.26
C SER A 1 -10.41 9.15 -4.17
N TRP A 2 -11.71 9.28 -3.87
CA TRP A 2 -12.68 8.19 -3.97
C TRP A 2 -13.86 8.66 -4.81
N THR A 3 -14.32 7.83 -5.76
CA THR A 3 -15.60 8.03 -6.43
C THR A 3 -16.47 6.78 -6.31
N LYS A 4 -17.78 6.97 -6.16
CA LYS A 4 -18.73 5.85 -6.08
C LYS A 4 -18.92 5.16 -7.43
N LYS A 5 -19.01 5.92 -8.54
CA LYS A 5 -19.06 5.36 -9.90
C LYS A 5 -17.68 5.49 -10.52
N GLY A 6 -17.15 4.41 -11.09
CA GLY A 6 -15.79 4.39 -11.60
C GLY A 6 -15.43 3.07 -12.29
N ASP A 7 -14.15 2.93 -12.59
CA ASP A 7 -13.53 1.82 -13.33
C ASP A 7 -13.20 0.60 -12.45
N GLY A 8 -13.46 0.67 -11.15
CA GLY A 8 -13.16 -0.38 -10.19
C GLY A 8 -11.70 -0.38 -9.73
N ALA A 9 -10.89 0.63 -10.05
CA ALA A 9 -9.48 0.63 -9.68
C ALA A 9 -9.27 0.90 -8.19
N VAL A 10 -8.28 0.22 -7.61
CA VAL A 10 -7.65 0.58 -6.34
C VAL A 10 -6.18 0.83 -6.62
N ILE A 11 -5.74 2.08 -6.46
CA ILE A 11 -4.38 2.53 -6.82
C ILE A 11 -3.72 3.12 -5.58
N ILE A 12 -2.53 2.62 -5.25
CA ILE A 12 -1.66 3.21 -4.24
C ILE A 12 -0.41 3.74 -4.95
N ASN A 13 -0.23 5.05 -4.89
CA ASN A 13 0.97 5.73 -5.37
C ASN A 13 1.91 5.94 -4.19
N PHE A 14 3.04 5.26 -4.18
CA PHE A 14 4.06 5.39 -3.15
C PHE A 14 5.04 6.52 -3.47
N LYS A 15 5.39 7.29 -2.44
CA LYS A 15 6.45 8.30 -2.50
C LYS A 15 7.37 8.14 -1.30
N SER A 16 8.63 7.78 -1.54
CA SER A 16 9.63 7.66 -0.49
C SER A 16 10.30 9.00 -0.22
N LYS A 17 10.33 9.40 1.04
CA LYS A 17 11.30 10.36 1.60
C LYS A 17 12.38 9.65 2.40
N ASP A 18 12.38 8.32 2.42
CA ASP A 18 13.39 7.54 3.11
C ASP A 18 14.75 7.72 2.42
N THR A 19 15.81 7.69 3.21
CA THR A 19 17.20 7.82 2.75
C THR A 19 17.79 6.52 2.25
N LYS A 20 17.07 5.41 2.41
CA LYS A 20 17.53 4.09 1.99
C LYS A 20 16.35 3.24 1.44
N ASP A 21 16.63 2.19 0.69
CA ASP A 21 15.62 1.33 0.05
C ASP A 21 14.73 0.56 1.04
N VAL A 22 13.42 0.50 0.81
CA VAL A 22 12.48 -0.21 1.68
C VAL A 22 11.57 -1.12 0.87
N THR A 23 10.97 -2.08 1.56
CA THR A 23 9.92 -2.93 1.00
C THR A 23 8.63 -2.64 1.75
N VAL A 24 7.51 -2.59 1.04
CA VAL A 24 6.17 -2.43 1.62
C VAL A 24 5.40 -3.71 1.39
N ASN A 25 5.05 -4.40 2.48
CA ASN A 25 4.08 -5.48 2.44
C ASN A 25 2.69 -4.91 2.16
N ILE A 26 1.99 -5.50 1.22
CA ILE A 26 0.58 -5.22 0.98
C ILE A 26 -0.23 -6.38 1.56
N MET A 27 -1.03 -6.08 2.57
CA MET A 27 -1.85 -7.07 3.25
C MET A 27 -3.33 -6.75 3.10
N SER A 28 -4.16 -7.79 2.97
CA SER A 28 -5.61 -7.66 3.00
C SER A 28 -6.24 -8.70 3.90
N ALA A 29 -7.16 -8.26 4.76
CA ALA A 29 -7.87 -9.14 5.70
C ALA A 29 -6.97 -10.03 6.59
N GLY A 30 -5.72 -9.61 6.83
CA GLY A 30 -4.74 -10.33 7.67
C GLY A 30 -3.70 -11.11 6.87
N ASP A 31 -3.90 -11.33 5.58
CA ASP A 31 -2.97 -12.08 4.73
C ASP A 31 -2.13 -11.13 3.87
N LYS A 32 -0.87 -11.47 3.66
CA LYS A 32 -0.01 -10.79 2.68
C LYS A 32 -0.45 -11.20 1.27
N ILE A 33 -0.78 -10.20 0.45
CA ILE A 33 -1.22 -10.39 -0.94
C ILE A 33 -0.20 -9.93 -1.97
N ASP A 34 0.71 -9.04 -1.58
CA ASP A 34 1.76 -8.53 -2.47
C ASP A 34 2.90 -7.84 -1.70
N GLU A 35 3.94 -7.44 -2.43
CA GLU A 35 5.06 -6.63 -1.96
C GLU A 35 5.47 -5.58 -3.00
N VAL A 36 5.92 -4.42 -2.51
CA VAL A 36 6.43 -3.35 -3.36
C VAL A 36 7.79 -2.90 -2.86
N ASP A 37 8.81 -3.05 -3.70
CA ASP A 37 10.13 -2.48 -3.45
C ASP A 37 10.18 -1.01 -3.84
N LEU A 38 10.71 -0.19 -2.94
CA LEU A 38 10.78 1.26 -3.10
C LEU A 38 12.19 1.74 -2.82
N LYS A 39 12.83 2.32 -3.84
CA LYS A 39 14.17 2.91 -3.70
C LYS A 39 14.15 4.14 -2.81
N ALA A 40 15.29 4.46 -2.20
CA ALA A 40 15.51 5.72 -1.49
C ALA A 40 15.08 6.92 -2.33
N GLY A 41 14.25 7.81 -1.80
CA GLY A 41 13.70 8.96 -2.52
C GLY A 41 12.78 8.62 -3.72
N GLY A 42 12.52 7.34 -3.99
CA GLY A 42 11.84 6.87 -5.19
C GLY A 42 10.32 6.87 -5.10
N THR A 43 9.68 6.44 -6.19
CA THR A 43 8.24 6.24 -6.29
C THR A 43 7.94 4.86 -6.86
N ALA A 44 6.76 4.34 -6.53
CA ALA A 44 6.21 3.14 -7.15
C ALA A 44 4.70 3.23 -7.16
N GLN A 45 4.07 2.39 -7.96
CA GLN A 45 2.62 2.29 -8.02
C GLN A 45 2.21 0.85 -7.84
N TRP A 46 1.24 0.64 -6.96
CA TRP A 46 0.57 -0.64 -6.79
C TRP A 46 -0.88 -0.53 -7.19
N ARG A 47 -1.40 -1.57 -7.83
CA ARG A 47 -2.76 -1.61 -8.37
C ARG A 47 -3.47 -2.90 -7.99
N SER A 48 -4.75 -2.75 -7.67
CA SER A 48 -5.70 -3.83 -7.51
C SER A 48 -7.09 -3.32 -7.94
N ASN A 49 -8.16 -3.96 -7.48
CA ASN A 49 -9.52 -3.58 -7.83
C ASN A 49 -10.53 -3.72 -6.68
N ILE A 50 -11.65 -3.00 -6.81
CA ILE A 50 -12.75 -2.96 -5.84
C ILE A 50 -13.44 -4.33 -5.71
N THR A 51 -13.46 -5.16 -6.75
CA THR A 51 -14.03 -6.52 -6.67
C THR A 51 -13.22 -7.40 -5.71
N ALA A 52 -11.89 -7.28 -5.70
CA ALA A 52 -11.01 -8.06 -4.82
C ALA A 52 -10.96 -7.50 -3.40
N LEU A 53 -10.92 -6.17 -3.27
CA LEU A 53 -10.59 -5.50 -2.00
C LEU A 53 -11.77 -4.80 -1.32
N GLY A 54 -12.86 -4.54 -2.03
CA GLY A 54 -14.01 -3.82 -1.50
C GLY A 54 -14.53 -4.45 -0.22
N GLY A 55 -14.62 -3.66 0.85
CA GLY A 55 -15.07 -4.13 2.15
C GLY A 55 -13.99 -4.74 3.03
N LYS A 56 -12.78 -4.96 2.49
CA LYS A 56 -11.65 -5.50 3.24
C LYS A 56 -10.79 -4.36 3.79
N THR A 57 -10.13 -4.65 4.90
CA THR A 57 -9.00 -3.85 5.38
C THR A 57 -7.82 -4.08 4.45
N LEU A 58 -7.17 -2.99 4.04
CA LEU A 58 -5.89 -2.94 3.38
C LEU A 58 -4.87 -2.39 4.39
N TYR A 59 -3.81 -3.15 4.62
CA TYR A 59 -2.75 -2.81 5.56
C TYR A 59 -1.42 -2.78 4.82
N LEU A 60 -0.71 -1.66 4.95
CA LEU A 60 0.59 -1.42 4.34
C LEU A 60 1.64 -1.35 5.44
N ASP A 61 2.62 -2.25 5.38
CA ASP A 61 3.68 -2.34 6.38
C ASP A 61 5.05 -2.16 5.73
N ARG A 62 5.74 -1.09 6.13
CA ARG A 62 7.05 -0.75 5.61
C ARG A 62 8.14 -1.40 6.44
N TRP A 63 8.98 -2.19 5.80
CA TRP A 63 10.11 -2.84 6.43
C TRP A 63 11.42 -2.69 5.63
N ARG A 64 12.53 -2.99 6.31
CA ARG A 64 13.87 -3.06 5.73
C ARG A 64 14.64 -4.19 6.42
N PRO A 65 15.42 -5.01 5.69
CA PRO A 65 16.23 -6.04 6.30
C PRO A 65 17.28 -5.42 7.23
N GLY A 66 17.38 -5.97 8.44
CA GLY A 66 18.52 -5.73 9.34
C GLY A 66 19.76 -6.54 8.93
N PHE A 67 20.77 -6.57 9.81
CA PHE A 67 22.03 -7.30 9.57
C PHE A 67 21.84 -8.79 9.22
N LEU A 68 20.78 -9.42 9.76
CA LEU A 68 20.44 -10.83 9.50
C LEU A 68 19.48 -11.04 8.31
N GLY A 69 19.15 -9.99 7.56
CA GLY A 69 18.17 -10.08 6.46
C GLY A 69 16.73 -10.26 6.89
N LEU A 70 16.45 -10.26 8.21
CA LEU A 70 15.11 -10.47 8.75
C LEU A 70 14.23 -9.21 8.58
N PRO A 71 12.94 -9.38 8.27
CA PRO A 71 12.00 -8.26 8.23
C PRO A 71 11.87 -7.56 9.58
N GLY A 72 12.10 -6.24 9.61
CA GLY A 72 11.90 -5.39 10.78
C GLY A 72 10.83 -4.32 10.53
N THR A 73 9.78 -4.29 11.36
CA THR A 73 8.56 -3.47 11.16
C THR A 73 8.58 -2.09 11.85
N GLY A 74 9.77 -1.58 12.22
CA GLY A 74 9.92 -0.30 12.94
C GLY A 74 9.59 0.96 12.12
N GLY A 75 8.96 0.83 10.96
CA GLY A 75 8.83 1.87 9.94
C GLY A 75 7.53 2.65 9.87
N GLY A 76 6.61 2.37 10.77
CA GLY A 76 5.23 2.84 10.65
C GLY A 76 4.43 2.03 9.64
N SER A 77 3.11 2.11 9.78
CA SER A 77 2.15 1.39 8.94
C SER A 77 0.98 2.28 8.57
N LEU A 78 0.31 1.93 7.47
CA LEU A 78 -0.94 2.56 7.05
C LEU A 78 -2.03 1.50 7.04
N VAL A 79 -3.17 1.81 7.65
CA VAL A 79 -4.38 0.98 7.59
C VAL A 79 -5.47 1.77 6.89
N LEU A 80 -6.13 1.16 5.91
CA LEU A 80 -7.24 1.75 5.18
C LEU A 80 -8.32 0.69 4.99
N TRP A 81 -9.58 1.07 5.15
CA TRP A 81 -10.70 0.24 4.71
C TRP A 81 -11.07 0.61 3.27
N VAL A 82 -11.10 -0.37 2.36
CA VAL A 82 -11.41 -0.11 0.95
C VAL A 82 -12.93 -0.02 0.75
N PRO A 83 -13.46 1.11 0.25
CA PRO A 83 -14.90 1.27 0.07
C PRO A 83 -15.51 0.26 -0.91
N ILE A 84 -16.72 -0.20 -0.60
CA ILE A 84 -17.52 -1.02 -1.51
C ILE A 84 -18.28 -0.10 -2.47
N SER A 85 -18.34 -0.46 -3.75
CA SER A 85 -19.29 0.14 -4.68
C SER A 85 -19.89 -0.90 -5.63
N ARG A 86 -21.21 -0.81 -5.85
CA ARG A 86 -21.94 -1.56 -6.89
C ARG A 86 -21.88 -0.88 -8.27
N HIS A 87 -21.26 0.30 -8.37
CA HIS A 87 -21.10 1.05 -9.62
C HIS A 87 -19.63 1.12 -10.07
N GLY A 88 -18.84 0.09 -9.72
CA GLY A 88 -17.40 0.01 -9.98
C GLY A 88 -16.58 0.70 -8.89
N GLY A 89 -16.80 2.00 -8.68
CA GLY A 89 -15.99 2.81 -7.77
C GLY A 89 -14.59 3.13 -8.32
N HIS A 90 -13.85 4.00 -7.66
CA HIS A 90 -12.44 4.26 -7.97
C HIS A 90 -11.76 4.83 -6.73
N LEU A 91 -10.73 4.14 -6.23
CA LEU A 91 -9.92 4.57 -5.10
C LEU A 91 -8.49 4.81 -5.57
N GLU A 92 -7.99 6.02 -5.35
CA GLU A 92 -6.58 6.35 -5.61
C GLU A 92 -6.01 7.12 -4.41
N VAL A 93 -4.90 6.67 -3.86
CA VAL A 93 -4.27 7.28 -2.68
C VAL A 93 -2.78 7.46 -2.93
N THR A 94 -2.21 8.56 -2.42
CA THR A 94 -0.75 8.70 -2.32
C THR A 94 -0.31 8.36 -0.90
N ALA A 95 0.53 7.33 -0.75
CA ALA A 95 1.15 6.95 0.51
C ALA A 95 2.60 7.46 0.54
N GLN A 96 2.89 8.41 1.44
CA GLN A 96 4.25 8.91 1.64
C GLN A 96 4.94 8.10 2.74
N LEU A 97 6.12 7.57 2.44
CA LEU A 97 7.00 6.95 3.41
C LEU A 97 7.97 8.02 3.91
N ASN A 98 8.03 8.22 5.22
CA ASN A 98 8.95 9.17 5.84
C ASN A 98 10.24 8.46 6.28
N VAL A 99 11.27 9.25 6.58
CA VAL A 99 12.47 8.74 7.26
C VAL A 99 12.06 8.18 8.62
N SER A 100 12.55 6.97 8.94
CA SER A 100 12.50 6.39 10.29
C SER A 100 13.87 6.44 10.93
#